data_AF-A0A0H5C821-F1
#
_entry.id   AF-A0A0H5C821-F1
#
_cell.length_a   1.000
_cell.length_b   1.000
_cell.length_c   1.000
_cell.angle_alpha   90.00
_cell.angle_beta   90.00
_cell.angle_gamma   90.00
#
_symmetry.space_group_name_H-M   'P 1'
#
loop_
_entity.id
_entity.type
_entity.pdbx_description
1 polymer ?
#
loop_
_entity_poly.entity_id
_entity_poly.type
_entity_poly.pdbx_seq_one_letter_code
_entity_poly.pdbx_strand_id
1 'polypeptide(L)'
;MIGFAITSIIGPQLFRTYSYPRYIPTKITILVTQAVAIPPTLLVGWLTKRDNYKRDQLPSTMDEVYDKENFEFLDLTDIENKRFRYLY
;
A
#
# COMPACT_ATOMS: atom_id res chain seq x y z
N MET A 1 3.47 -1.42 14.26
CA MET A 1 4.35 -1.97 15.34
C MET A 1 4.72 -3.43 15.12
N ILE A 2 3.80 -4.30 14.64
CA ILE A 2 4.08 -5.74 14.41
C ILE A 2 5.19 -5.98 13.37
N GLY A 3 5.14 -5.30 12.21
CA GLY A 3 6.15 -5.48 11.17
C GLY A 3 7.58 -5.17 11.65
N PHE A 4 7.74 -4.08 12.41
CA PHE A 4 9.01 -3.71 13.02
C PHE A 4 9.55 -4.80 13.95
N ALA A 5 8.71 -5.32 14.85
CA ALA A 5 9.10 -6.38 15.78
C ALA A 5 9.53 -7.67 15.06
N ILE A 6 8.82 -8.06 14.00
CA ILE A 6 9.16 -9.24 13.17
C ILE A 6 10.53 -9.04 12.51
N THR A 7 10.80 -7.87 11.93
CA THR A 7 12.09 -7.58 11.30
C THR A 7 13.24 -7.63 12.31
N SER A 8 13.04 -7.15 13.54
CA SER A 8 14.04 -7.22 14.61
C SER A 8 14.41 -8.66 14.99
N ILE A 9 13.47 -9.60 14.91
CA ILE A 9 13.72 -11.03 15.17
C ILE A 9 14.43 -11.70 13.98
N ILE A 10 14.02 -11.36 12.75
CA ILE A 10 14.59 -11.95 11.51
C ILE A 10 16.03 -11.48 11.27
N GLY A 11 16.36 -10.24 11.62
CA GLY A 11 17.67 -9.62 11.35
C GLY A 11 18.86 -10.51 11.74
N PRO A 12 19.02 -10.91 13.01
CA PRO A 12 20.11 -11.80 13.44
C PRO A 12 20.08 -13.18 12.76
N GLN A 13 18.90 -13.71 12.42
CA GLN A 13 18.75 -15.01 11.77
C GLN A 13 19.28 -15.04 10.35
N LEU A 14 19.35 -13.88 9.68
CA LEU A 14 19.92 -13.75 8.34
C LEU A 14 21.45 -13.84 8.33
N PHE A 15 22.14 -13.50 9.43
CA PHE A 15 23.60 -13.45 9.51
C PHE A 15 24.17 -14.65 10.27
N ARG A 16 24.01 -15.85 9.71
CA ARG A 16 24.52 -17.09 10.32
C ARG A 16 26.01 -17.28 10.06
N THR A 17 26.70 -17.85 11.05
CA THR A 17 28.15 -18.12 11.02
C THR A 17 28.59 -19.00 9.84
N TYR A 18 27.75 -19.93 9.37
CA TYR A 18 28.06 -20.78 8.22
C TYR A 18 28.26 -19.99 6.90
N SER A 19 27.71 -18.78 6.82
CA SER A 19 27.81 -17.91 5.63
C SER A 19 28.94 -16.89 5.72
N TYR A 20 29.68 -16.88 6.83
CA TYR A 20 30.88 -16.06 7.00
C TYR A 20 31.96 -16.46 5.98
N PRO A 21 32.81 -15.52 5.48
CA PRO A 21 32.84 -14.08 5.75
C PRO A 21 31.97 -13.23 4.82
N ARG A 22 31.47 -13.82 3.74
CA ARG A 22 30.89 -13.04 2.64
C ARG A 22 29.39 -12.80 2.77
N TYR A 23 28.69 -13.62 3.57
CA TYR A 23 27.24 -13.56 3.81
C TYR A 23 26.42 -13.45 2.50
N ILE A 24 26.84 -14.19 1.48
CA ILE A 24 26.20 -14.19 0.16
C ILE A 24 24.69 -14.49 0.23
N PRO A 25 24.20 -15.53 0.95
CA PRO A 25 22.77 -15.79 0.99
C PRO A 25 21.99 -14.62 1.60
N THR A 26 22.51 -14.01 2.66
CA THR A 26 21.91 -12.82 3.31
C THR A 26 21.72 -11.66 2.33
N LYS A 27 22.75 -11.36 1.54
CA LYS A 27 22.72 -10.28 0.55
C LYS A 27 21.67 -10.53 -0.52
N ILE A 28 21.59 -11.77 -1.01
CA ILE A 28 20.59 -12.18 -2.00
C ILE A 28 19.18 -12.06 -1.40
N THR A 29 18.96 -12.54 -0.17
CA THR A 29 17.65 -12.44 0.50
C THR A 29 17.20 -10.98 0.60
N ILE A 30 18.06 -10.08 1.06
CA ILE A 30 17.72 -8.65 1.16
C ILE A 30 17.35 -8.09 -0.22
N LEU A 31 18.15 -8.36 -1.25
CA LEU A 31 17.90 -7.88 -2.61
C LEU A 31 16.56 -8.39 -3.16
N VAL A 32 16.29 -9.69 -2.99
CA VAL A 32 15.05 -10.32 -3.47
C VAL A 32 13.84 -9.76 -2.73
N THR A 33 13.89 -9.62 -1.40
CA THR A 33 12.78 -9.05 -0.64
C THR A 33 12.45 -7.62 -1.05
N GLN A 34 13.47 -6.79 -1.30
CA GLN A 34 13.26 -5.43 -1.82
C GLN A 34 12.67 -5.45 -3.23
N ALA A 35 13.18 -6.32 -4.12
CA ALA A 35 12.64 -6.46 -5.46
C ALA A 35 11.17 -6.91 -5.47
N VAL A 36 10.79 -7.83 -4.58
CA VAL A 36 9.41 -8.32 -4.43
C VAL A 36 8.47 -7.25 -3.85
N ALA A 37 8.97 -6.27 -3.10
CA ALA A 37 8.16 -5.17 -2.59
C ALA A 37 7.77 -4.15 -3.68
N ILE A 38 8.49 -4.09 -4.80
CA ILE A 38 8.24 -3.13 -5.88
C ILE A 38 6.90 -3.41 -6.61
N PRO A 39 6.62 -4.63 -7.12
CA PRO A 39 5.36 -4.92 -7.80
C PRO A 39 4.08 -4.59 -7.01
N PRO A 40 3.91 -5.00 -5.73
CA PRO A 40 2.69 -4.67 -4.99
C PRO A 40 2.57 -3.16 -4.73
N THR A 41 3.68 -2.45 -4.51
CA THR A 41 3.67 -0.99 -4.36
C THR A 41 3.19 -0.31 -5.65
N LEU A 42 3.73 -0.73 -6.81
CA LEU A 42 3.29 -0.23 -8.11
C LEU A 42 1.83 -0.61 -8.42
N LEU A 43 1.41 -1.82 -8.05
CA LEU A 43 0.04 -2.29 -8.23
C LEU A 43 -0.95 -1.41 -7.47
N VAL A 44 -0.68 -1.13 -6.20
CA VAL A 44 -1.54 -0.24 -5.39
C VAL A 44 -1.57 1.16 -6.01
N GLY A 45 -0.41 1.72 -6.37
CA GLY A 45 -0.36 3.03 -7.04
C GLY A 45 -1.17 3.07 -8.34
N TRP A 46 -1.10 2.00 -9.15
CA TRP A 46 -1.89 1.88 -10.37
C TRP A 46 -3.40 1.76 -10.11
N LEU A 47 -3.81 0.92 -9.15
CA LEU A 47 -5.22 0.74 -8.76
C LEU A 47 -5.80 2.07 -8.29
N THR A 48 -5.10 2.74 -7.38
CA THR A 48 -5.45 4.05 -6.86
C THR A 48 -5.61 5.09 -7.97
N LYS A 49 -4.67 5.15 -8.92
CA LYS A 49 -4.77 6.05 -10.09
C LYS A 49 -5.95 5.70 -10.98
N ARG A 50 -6.17 4.41 -11.25
CA ARG A 50 -7.28 3.93 -12.08
C ARG A 50 -8.62 4.28 -11.44
N ASP A 51 -8.74 4.16 -10.13
CA ASP A 51 -9.99 4.43 -9.44
C ASP A 51 -10.25 5.94 -9.32
N ASN A 52 -9.21 6.77 -9.21
CA ASN A 52 -9.36 8.23 -9.39
C ASN A 52 -9.84 8.57 -10.81
N TYR A 53 -9.26 7.97 -11.86
CA TYR A 53 -9.67 8.21 -13.24
C TYR A 53 -11.12 7.80 -13.52
N LYS A 54 -11.57 6.67 -12.96
CA LYS A 54 -12.98 6.25 -13.04
C LYS A 54 -13.90 7.27 -12.36
N ARG A 55 -13.47 7.85 -11.24
CA ARG A 55 -14.23 8.87 -10.51
C ARG A 55 -14.29 10.20 -11.28
N ASP A 56 -13.26 10.56 -12.04
CA ASP A 56 -13.26 11.75 -12.90
C ASP A 56 -14.29 11.68 -14.05
N GLN A 57 -14.69 10.47 -14.45
CA GLN A 57 -15.68 10.25 -15.51
C GLN A 57 -17.12 10.18 -14.99
N LEU A 58 -17.32 10.22 -13.66
CA LEU A 58 -18.66 10.22 -13.10
C LEU A 58 -19.33 11.57 -13.38
N PRO A 59 -20.62 11.56 -13.78
CA PRO A 59 -21.35 12.79 -14.01
C PRO A 59 -21.54 13.59 -12.70
N SER A 60 -21.54 14.92 -12.83
CA SER A 60 -21.73 15.89 -11.73
C SER A 60 -23.06 15.75 -10.99
N THR A 61 -24.02 14.97 -11.51
CA THR A 61 -25.25 14.60 -10.80
C THR A 61 -25.00 13.69 -9.59
N MET A 62 -23.83 13.07 -9.47
CA MET A 62 -23.43 12.36 -8.25
C MET A 62 -23.10 13.32 -7.10
N ASP A 63 -22.65 14.54 -7.38
CA ASP A 63 -22.29 15.52 -6.33
C ASP A 63 -23.51 15.95 -5.50
N GLU A 64 -24.70 16.03 -6.11
CA GLU A 64 -25.96 16.33 -5.41
C GLU A 64 -26.35 15.27 -4.37
N VAL A 65 -25.96 14.00 -4.58
CA VAL A 65 -26.21 12.91 -3.61
C VAL A 65 -25.32 13.06 -2.38
N TYR A 66 -24.17 13.71 -2.54
CA TYR A 66 -23.13 13.88 -1.52
C TYR A 66 -23.19 15.23 -0.77
N ASP A 67 -24.06 16.15 -1.21
CA ASP A 67 -24.40 17.40 -0.52
C ASP A 67 -25.60 17.24 0.44
N LYS A 68 -26.08 16.00 0.66
CA LYS A 68 -27.07 15.72 1.69
C LYS A 68 -26.53 16.06 3.08
N GLU A 69 -27.38 16.69 3.90
CA GLU A 69 -27.11 16.92 5.32
C GLU A 69 -26.61 15.63 6.00
N ASN A 70 -25.51 15.75 6.75
CA ASN A 70 -24.87 14.67 7.51
C ASN A 70 -24.08 13.62 6.70
N PHE A 71 -23.73 13.89 5.44
CA PHE A 71 -22.87 12.98 4.66
C PHE A 71 -21.54 12.64 5.36
N GLU A 72 -20.94 13.59 6.09
CA GLU A 72 -19.69 13.40 6.84
C GLU A 72 -19.81 12.42 8.02
N PHE A 73 -21.03 12.15 8.50
CA PHE A 73 -21.30 11.17 9.57
C PHE A 73 -21.65 9.78 9.03
N LEU A 74 -21.72 9.62 7.71
CA LEU A 74 -21.82 8.30 7.11
C LEU A 74 -20.41 7.71 7.15
N ASP A 75 -20.20 6.67 7.96
CA ASP A 75 -18.95 5.90 8.09
C ASP A 75 -18.66 5.09 6.80
N LEU A 76 -18.56 5.78 5.66
CA LEU A 76 -18.32 5.20 4.35
C LEU A 76 -16.84 4.90 4.17
N THR A 77 -16.56 3.73 3.61
CA THR A 77 -15.21 3.37 3.20
C THR A 77 -14.75 4.20 1.99
N ASP A 78 -13.45 4.23 1.74
CA ASP A 78 -12.81 4.90 0.60
C ASP A 78 -13.31 4.38 -0.76
N ILE A 79 -13.79 3.13 -0.80
CA ILE A 79 -14.42 2.52 -1.98
C ILE A 79 -15.85 3.04 -2.18
N GLU A 80 -16.61 3.20 -1.10
CA GLU A 80 -18.01 3.66 -1.12
C GLU A 80 -18.11 5.17 -1.33
N ASN A 81 -17.16 5.93 -0.79
CA ASN A 81 -17.10 7.37 -0.93
C ASN A 81 -16.49 7.78 -2.28
N LYS A 82 -17.34 8.14 -3.26
CA LYS A 82 -16.88 8.58 -4.58
C LYS A 82 -16.28 10.00 -4.58
N ARG A 83 -16.49 10.81 -3.53
CA ARG A 83 -15.78 12.08 -3.32
C ARG A 83 -14.35 11.86 -2.81
N PHE A 84 -14.06 10.72 -2.18
CA PHE A 84 -12.73 10.42 -1.68
C PHE A 84 -11.74 10.33 -2.85
N ARG A 85 -10.69 11.15 -2.78
CA ARG A 85 -9.59 11.17 -3.74
C ARG A 85 -8.31 10.76 -3.04
N TYR A 86 -7.67 9.75 -3.60
CA TYR A 86 -6.34 9.38 -3.13
C TYR A 86 -5.34 10.44 -3.59
N LEU A 87 -4.71 11.11 -2.63
CA LEU A 87 -3.57 12.00 -2.84
C LEU A 87 -2.31 11.14 -2.95
N TYR A 88 -1.49 11.43 -3.95
CA TYR A 88 -0.24 10.72 -4.26
C TYR A 88 0.97 11.59 -3.97
#